data_AF-A0A846T769-F1
#
_entry.id   AF-A0A846T769-F1
#
_cell.length_a   1.000
_cell.length_b   1.000
_cell.length_c   1.000
_cell.angle_alpha   90.00
_cell.angle_beta   90.00
_cell.angle_gamma   90.00
#
_symmetry.space_group_name_H-M   'P 1'
#
loop_
_entity.id
_entity.type
_entity.pdbx_description
1 polymer ?
#
loop_
_entity_poly.entity_id
_entity_poly.type
_entity_poly.pdbx_seq_one_letter_code
_entity_poly.pdbx_strand_id
1 'polypeptide(L)'
;MSKPVFSRREFLRLSSFATLSATMTACAGYPATDESGMPPQIPKTPDGASSAVVAESRHSPAEGPITSPQHALQRLMDGNQRFVANRLNDPNRSPQRRTALAQSQQPFATILGCVDSRVPPELVFDRGLGDLFVIRTAGQVVDEAVLGSIEFGSFELKFR
;
A
#
# COMPACT_ATOMS: atom_id res chain seq x y z
N MET A 1 19.86 49.78 -5.39
CA MET A 1 19.61 48.54 -6.16
C MET A 1 18.97 47.52 -5.23
N SER A 2 17.64 47.45 -5.23
CA SER A 2 16.87 46.54 -4.37
C SER A 2 16.72 45.20 -5.09
N LYS A 3 17.20 44.10 -4.49
CA LYS A 3 17.07 42.76 -5.05
C LYS A 3 15.60 42.31 -4.95
N PRO A 4 15.01 41.67 -5.98
CA PRO A 4 13.66 41.15 -5.86
C PRO A 4 13.66 39.95 -4.90
N VAL A 5 12.83 40.01 -3.87
CA VAL A 5 12.54 38.89 -2.97
C VAL A 5 11.55 37.97 -3.69
N PHE A 6 12.05 36.82 -4.15
CA PHE A 6 11.23 35.82 -4.81
C PHE A 6 10.43 35.04 -3.74
N SER A 7 9.09 35.11 -3.81
CA SER A 7 8.19 34.45 -2.86
C SER A 7 8.11 32.94 -3.12
N ARG A 8 8.24 32.12 -2.07
CA ARG A 8 8.09 30.64 -2.13
C ARG A 8 6.75 30.19 -2.72
N ARG A 9 5.73 31.06 -2.73
CA ARG A 9 4.42 30.78 -3.30
C ARG A 9 4.38 30.87 -4.84
N GLU A 10 5.31 31.58 -5.47
CA GLU A 10 5.42 31.62 -6.94
C GLU A 10 6.20 30.43 -7.51
N PHE A 11 7.20 29.92 -6.78
CA PHE A 11 7.98 28.76 -7.22
C PHE A 11 7.10 27.50 -7.38
N LEU A 12 6.11 27.33 -6.50
CA LEU A 12 5.16 26.20 -6.56
C LEU A 12 4.08 26.33 -7.64
N ARG A 13 3.94 27.49 -8.30
CA ARG A 13 3.03 27.67 -9.44
C ARG A 13 3.69 27.40 -10.79
N LEU A 14 5.01 27.41 -10.87
CA LEU A 14 5.77 27.17 -12.11
C LEU A 14 6.16 25.70 -12.34
N SER A 15 5.98 24.80 -11.38
CA SER A 15 6.36 23.38 -11.51
C SER A 15 5.28 22.46 -12.06
N SER A 16 4.12 22.99 -12.45
CA SER A 16 3.07 22.22 -13.12
C SER A 16 3.45 22.00 -14.58
N PHE A 17 4.32 21.02 -14.87
CA PHE A 17 4.36 20.20 -16.10
C PHE A 17 5.63 19.31 -16.04
N ALA A 18 5.67 18.39 -15.08
CA ALA A 18 6.57 17.24 -15.17
C ALA A 18 5.71 16.04 -15.59
N THR A 19 5.69 15.77 -16.90
CA THR A 19 5.15 14.51 -17.44
C THR A 19 6.07 13.38 -16.97
N LEU A 20 5.67 12.67 -15.90
CA LEU A 20 6.28 11.38 -15.58
C LEU A 20 5.87 10.39 -16.68
N SER A 21 6.72 10.24 -17.69
CA SER A 21 6.68 9.07 -18.57
C SER A 21 7.26 7.90 -17.77
N ALA A 22 6.38 7.04 -17.26
CA ALA A 22 6.78 5.77 -16.68
C ALA A 22 7.11 4.80 -17.81
N THR A 23 8.39 4.64 -18.14
CA THR A 23 8.84 3.59 -19.04
C THR A 23 8.89 2.26 -18.29
N MET A 24 7.87 1.42 -18.51
CA MET A 24 7.88 0.01 -18.14
C MET A 24 8.83 -0.74 -19.07
N THR A 25 10.10 -0.87 -18.68
CA THR A 25 11.02 -1.80 -19.35
C THR A 25 10.73 -3.20 -18.85
N ALA A 26 9.81 -3.89 -19.53
CA ALA A 26 9.70 -5.34 -19.44
C ALA A 26 10.95 -5.96 -20.09
N CYS A 27 11.64 -6.85 -19.38
CA CYS A 27 12.75 -7.61 -19.96
C CYS A 27 12.21 -8.50 -21.09
N ALA A 28 12.49 -8.14 -22.34
CA ALA A 28 12.14 -8.93 -23.51
C ALA A 28 13.09 -10.12 -23.65
N GLY A 29 12.52 -11.31 -23.79
CA GLY A 29 13.24 -12.55 -24.02
C GLY A 29 12.36 -13.64 -24.62
N TYR A 30 11.61 -13.31 -25.69
CA TYR A 30 11.05 -14.31 -26.62
C TYR A 30 11.12 -13.75 -28.04
N PRO A 31 11.68 -14.49 -29.02
CA PRO A 31 11.78 -14.02 -30.39
C PRO A 31 10.40 -14.04 -31.07
N ALA A 32 10.12 -12.99 -31.85
CA ALA A 32 8.91 -12.83 -32.64
C ALA A 32 8.90 -13.80 -33.83
N THR A 33 7.82 -14.56 -33.99
CA THR A 33 7.47 -15.20 -35.26
C THR A 33 6.47 -14.34 -36.01
N ASP A 34 6.76 -14.21 -37.30
CA ASP A 34 6.10 -13.55 -38.44
C ASP A 34 4.62 -13.19 -38.34
N GLU A 35 4.30 -12.04 -38.94
CA GLU A 35 3.03 -11.34 -38.90
C GLU A 35 1.99 -11.92 -39.85
N SER A 36 0.83 -12.30 -39.31
CA SER A 36 -0.43 -12.23 -40.05
C SER A 36 -1.42 -11.42 -39.21
N GLY A 37 -1.70 -10.20 -39.68
CA GLY A 37 -2.42 -9.16 -38.95
C GLY A 37 -3.76 -9.58 -38.36
N MET A 38 -3.85 -9.48 -37.03
CA MET A 38 -5.08 -9.22 -36.28
C MET A 38 -4.66 -8.82 -34.85
N PRO A 39 -5.18 -7.73 -34.26
CA PRO A 39 -4.98 -7.53 -32.82
C PRO A 39 -5.59 -8.73 -32.07
N PRO A 40 -4.94 -9.24 -31.01
CA PRO A 40 -5.48 -10.35 -30.25
C PRO A 40 -6.85 -9.92 -29.69
N GLN A 41 -7.90 -10.54 -30.22
CA GLN A 41 -9.25 -10.40 -29.69
C GLN A 41 -9.21 -10.99 -28.29
N ILE A 42 -9.36 -10.15 -27.25
CA ILE A 42 -9.62 -10.64 -25.90
C ILE A 42 -10.89 -11.50 -26.01
N PRO A 43 -10.83 -12.81 -25.71
CA PRO A 43 -12.02 -13.65 -25.79
C PRO A 43 -13.09 -13.06 -24.88
N LYS A 44 -14.23 -12.68 -25.44
CA LYS A 44 -15.43 -12.41 -24.64
C LYS A 44 -15.82 -13.73 -23.99
N THR A 45 -15.75 -13.77 -22.66
CA THR A 45 -16.16 -14.92 -21.87
C THR A 45 -17.60 -15.28 -22.24
N PRO A 46 -17.94 -16.57 -22.46
CA PRO A 46 -19.32 -16.96 -22.69
C PRO A 46 -20.16 -16.62 -21.46
N ASP A 47 -21.34 -16.04 -21.68
CA ASP A 47 -22.39 -15.87 -20.68
C ASP A 47 -22.82 -17.27 -20.19
N GLY A 48 -22.20 -17.71 -19.11
CA GLY A 48 -22.36 -19.06 -18.57
C GLY A 48 -22.25 -19.05 -17.06
N ALA A 49 -23.40 -19.20 -16.41
CA ALA A 49 -23.63 -19.21 -14.97
C ALA A 49 -22.51 -19.89 -14.16
N SER A 50 -21.78 -19.08 -13.39
CA SER A 50 -21.02 -19.57 -12.24
C SER A 50 -21.89 -19.39 -11.01
N SER A 51 -22.34 -20.50 -10.44
CA SER A 51 -22.98 -20.51 -9.12
C SER A 51 -22.06 -19.78 -8.16
N ALA A 52 -22.48 -18.58 -7.76
CA ALA A 52 -21.87 -17.84 -6.69
C ALA A 52 -21.98 -18.69 -5.42
N VAL A 53 -20.90 -19.39 -5.09
CA VAL A 53 -20.62 -19.65 -3.68
C VAL A 53 -20.44 -18.27 -3.07
N VAL A 54 -21.49 -17.82 -2.38
CA VAL A 54 -21.44 -16.64 -1.54
C VAL A 54 -20.38 -16.97 -0.49
N ALA A 55 -19.15 -16.54 -0.74
CA ALA A 55 -18.12 -16.54 0.27
C ALA A 55 -18.65 -15.60 1.35
N GLU A 56 -19.22 -16.19 2.40
CA GLU A 56 -19.63 -15.50 3.62
C GLU A 56 -18.48 -14.56 3.99
N SER A 57 -18.72 -13.26 3.83
CA SER A 57 -17.77 -12.23 4.22
C SER A 57 -17.55 -12.41 5.71
N ARG A 58 -16.46 -13.10 6.09
CA ARG A 58 -15.97 -13.16 7.46
C ARG A 58 -15.44 -11.79 7.82
N HIS A 59 -16.35 -10.83 7.95
CA HIS A 59 -16.04 -9.52 8.47
C HIS A 59 -15.76 -9.72 9.95
N SER A 60 -14.47 -9.87 10.27
CA SER A 60 -14.03 -9.80 11.66
C SER A 60 -14.54 -8.48 12.25
N PRO A 61 -15.04 -8.48 13.49
CA PRO A 61 -15.51 -7.26 14.14
C PRO A 61 -14.44 -6.17 14.04
N ALA A 62 -14.87 -4.93 13.78
CA ALA A 62 -13.96 -3.79 13.78
C ALA A 62 -13.22 -3.73 15.13
N GLU A 63 -11.91 -3.97 15.14
CA GLU A 63 -11.08 -3.84 16.33
C GLU A 63 -11.12 -2.39 16.82
N GLY A 64 -11.21 -2.21 18.14
CA GLY A 64 -11.29 -0.89 18.77
C GLY A 64 -10.04 -0.01 18.52
N PRO A 65 -10.10 1.28 18.87
CA PRO A 65 -8.97 2.20 18.71
C PRO A 65 -7.75 1.76 19.53
N ILE A 66 -6.55 2.05 19.02
CA ILE A 66 -5.30 1.90 19.79
C ILE A 66 -5.24 2.95 20.89
N THR A 67 -4.88 2.51 22.09
CA THR A 67 -4.87 3.32 23.30
C THR A 67 -3.46 3.56 23.86
N SER A 68 -2.47 2.77 23.42
CA SER A 68 -1.06 2.90 23.81
C SER A 68 -0.14 2.18 22.82
N PRO A 69 1.17 2.48 22.83
CA PRO A 69 2.16 1.76 22.03
C PRO A 69 2.20 0.25 22.34
N GLN A 70 2.00 -0.14 23.59
CA GLN A 70 1.96 -1.55 23.99
C GLN A 70 0.75 -2.26 23.39
N HIS A 71 -0.40 -1.59 23.32
CA HIS A 71 -1.59 -2.14 22.66
C HIS A 71 -1.36 -2.27 21.14
N ALA A 72 -0.69 -1.30 20.50
CA ALA A 72 -0.30 -1.42 19.09
C ALA A 72 0.63 -2.61 18.84
N LEU A 73 1.66 -2.77 19.68
CA LEU A 73 2.58 -3.90 19.60
C LEU A 73 1.88 -5.23 19.80
N GLN A 74 1.00 -5.34 20.82
CA GLN A 74 0.23 -6.56 21.06
C GLN A 74 -0.63 -6.92 19.85
N ARG A 75 -1.28 -5.93 19.22
CA ARG A 75 -2.09 -6.14 18.02
C ARG A 75 -1.27 -6.68 16.84
N LEU A 76 -0.04 -6.18 16.65
CA LEU A 76 0.89 -6.73 15.67
C LEU A 76 1.25 -8.18 16.02
N MET A 77 1.60 -8.46 17.27
CA MET A 77 1.96 -9.80 17.74
C MET A 77 0.81 -10.80 17.56
N ASP A 78 -0.42 -10.42 17.90
CA ASP A 78 -1.61 -11.26 17.73
C ASP A 78 -1.86 -11.58 16.25
N GLY A 79 -1.67 -10.59 15.37
CA GLY A 79 -1.73 -10.78 13.93
C GLY A 79 -0.66 -11.72 13.39
N ASN A 80 0.57 -11.59 13.90
CA ASN A 80 1.64 -12.50 13.54
C ASN A 80 1.40 -13.93 14.01
N GLN A 81 0.87 -14.12 15.23
CA GLN A 81 0.48 -15.43 15.72
C GLN A 81 -0.55 -16.10 14.80
N ARG A 82 -1.51 -15.32 14.27
CA ARG A 82 -2.49 -15.83 13.27
C ARG A 82 -1.83 -16.21 11.95
N PHE A 83 -0.89 -15.40 11.46
CA PHE A 83 -0.12 -15.73 10.26
C PHE A 83 0.68 -17.03 10.43
N VAL A 84 1.44 -17.17 11.53
CA VAL A 84 2.23 -18.37 11.84
C VAL A 84 1.35 -19.61 11.98
N ALA A 85 0.17 -19.47 12.60
CA ALA A 85 -0.79 -20.56 12.76
C ALA A 85 -1.61 -20.87 11.50
N ASN A 86 -1.40 -20.15 10.39
CA ASN A 86 -2.20 -20.24 9.16
C ASN A 86 -3.72 -20.06 9.42
N ARG A 87 -4.07 -19.12 10.30
CA ARG A 87 -5.45 -18.77 10.70
C ARG A 87 -5.70 -17.27 10.54
N LEU A 88 -5.45 -16.77 9.32
CA LEU A 88 -5.63 -15.37 8.96
C LEU A 88 -7.10 -14.93 9.06
N ASN A 89 -7.30 -13.69 9.51
CA ASN A 89 -8.61 -13.05 9.53
C ASN A 89 -8.83 -12.13 8.31
N ASP A 90 -7.75 -11.75 7.62
CA ASP A 90 -7.74 -10.87 6.44
C ASP A 90 -8.57 -9.58 6.65
N PRO A 91 -8.34 -8.82 7.74
CA PRO A 91 -9.14 -7.65 8.06
C PRO A 91 -8.95 -6.54 7.02
N ASN A 92 -9.93 -5.63 6.90
CA ASN A 92 -9.79 -4.36 6.18
C ASN A 92 -9.42 -4.47 4.68
N ARG A 93 -9.88 -5.51 3.99
CA ARG A 93 -9.65 -5.72 2.53
C ARG A 93 -10.88 -5.51 1.63
N SER A 94 -12.01 -5.08 2.19
CA SER A 94 -13.25 -4.92 1.42
C SER A 94 -13.19 -3.73 0.46
N PRO A 95 -13.95 -3.73 -0.65
CA PRO A 95 -14.13 -2.57 -1.51
C PRO A 95 -14.59 -1.32 -0.74
N GLN A 96 -15.48 -1.49 0.25
CA GLN A 96 -15.99 -0.40 1.09
C GLN A 96 -14.88 0.23 1.92
N ARG A 97 -13.98 -0.57 2.50
CA ARG A 97 -12.81 -0.07 3.23
C ARG A 97 -11.91 0.75 2.32
N ARG A 98 -11.67 0.28 1.09
CA ARG A 98 -10.88 1.01 0.09
C ARG A 98 -11.48 2.38 -0.24
N THR A 99 -12.80 2.44 -0.44
CA THR A 99 -13.50 3.70 -0.69
C THR A 99 -13.41 4.65 0.51
N ALA A 100 -13.56 4.13 1.74
CA ALA A 100 -13.46 4.95 2.95
C ALA A 100 -12.07 5.60 3.12
N LEU A 101 -11.01 4.90 2.72
CA LEU A 101 -9.63 5.40 2.84
C LEU A 101 -9.25 6.43 1.78
N ALA A 102 -10.08 6.67 0.76
CA ALA A 102 -9.80 7.66 -0.27
C ALA A 102 -9.73 9.10 0.29
N GLN A 103 -10.38 9.35 1.41
CA GLN A 103 -10.44 10.68 2.04
C GLN A 103 -9.36 10.88 3.11
N SER A 104 -9.03 9.83 3.87
CA SER A 104 -8.05 9.92 4.95
C SER A 104 -7.53 8.53 5.33
N GLN A 105 -6.34 8.51 5.95
CA GLN A 105 -5.75 7.32 6.54
C GLN A 105 -5.45 7.59 8.02
N GLN A 106 -5.59 6.56 8.85
CA GLN A 106 -5.22 6.59 10.27
C GLN A 106 -4.59 5.23 10.63
N PRO A 107 -3.40 4.94 10.08
CA PRO A 107 -2.67 3.74 10.47
C PRO A 107 -2.30 3.83 11.94
N PHE A 108 -2.22 2.68 12.62
CA PHE A 108 -1.92 2.64 14.05
C PHE A 108 -0.45 2.36 14.37
N ALA A 109 0.35 2.01 13.36
CA ALA A 109 1.78 1.75 13.50
C ALA A 109 2.53 2.06 12.20
N THR A 110 3.79 2.50 12.33
CA THR A 110 4.77 2.55 11.24
C THR A 110 5.65 1.30 11.26
N ILE A 111 5.82 0.65 10.11
CA ILE A 111 6.71 -0.50 9.95
C ILE A 111 7.81 -0.17 8.94
N LEU A 112 9.07 -0.25 9.39
CA LEU A 112 10.24 -0.27 8.51
C LEU A 112 10.62 -1.73 8.19
N GLY A 113 10.39 -2.15 6.96
CA GLY A 113 10.61 -3.52 6.48
C GLY A 113 11.64 -3.63 5.37
N CYS A 114 12.06 -4.86 5.04
CA CYS A 114 12.89 -5.10 3.86
C CYS A 114 12.02 -5.09 2.59
N VAL A 115 12.57 -4.72 1.43
CA VAL A 115 11.91 -4.92 0.11
C VAL A 115 11.79 -6.39 -0.31
N ASP A 116 12.28 -7.32 0.52
CA ASP A 116 12.15 -8.77 0.30
C ASP A 116 10.69 -9.20 0.06
N SER A 117 10.41 -9.78 -1.10
CA SER A 117 9.06 -10.15 -1.54
C SER A 117 8.38 -11.18 -0.63
N ARG A 118 9.14 -11.90 0.20
CA ARG A 118 8.65 -12.97 1.08
C ARG A 118 8.09 -12.44 2.40
N VAL A 119 8.34 -11.17 2.74
CA VAL A 119 7.97 -10.60 4.05
C VAL A 119 7.12 -9.33 3.91
N PRO A 120 5.94 -9.38 3.27
CA PRO A 120 5.03 -8.23 3.24
C PRO A 120 4.41 -8.00 4.64
N PRO A 121 4.63 -6.84 5.29
CA PRO A 121 4.21 -6.60 6.67
C PRO A 121 2.70 -6.79 6.91
N GLU A 122 1.86 -6.35 5.98
CA GLU A 122 0.40 -6.46 6.10
C GLU A 122 -0.06 -7.93 6.15
N LEU A 123 0.64 -8.82 5.44
CA LEU A 123 0.36 -10.25 5.48
C LEU A 123 0.89 -10.87 6.78
N VAL A 124 2.15 -10.59 7.11
CA VAL A 124 2.85 -11.17 8.28
C VAL A 124 2.18 -10.77 9.59
N PHE A 125 1.55 -9.59 9.65
CA PHE A 125 0.80 -9.11 10.81
C PHE A 125 -0.72 -9.23 10.66
N ASP A 126 -1.22 -9.93 9.63
CA ASP A 126 -2.65 -10.13 9.38
C ASP A 126 -3.46 -8.82 9.51
N ARG A 127 -3.04 -7.83 8.74
CA ARG A 127 -3.62 -6.47 8.63
C ARG A 127 -4.13 -6.21 7.21
N GLY A 128 -4.83 -5.09 7.04
CA GLY A 128 -5.33 -4.66 5.74
C GLY A 128 -5.11 -3.18 5.45
N LEU A 129 -5.95 -2.65 4.58
CA LEU A 129 -5.80 -1.30 4.06
C LEU A 129 -5.96 -0.26 5.18
N GLY A 130 -5.00 0.67 5.24
CA GLY A 130 -5.01 1.80 6.17
C GLY A 130 -4.68 1.45 7.61
N ASP A 131 -4.25 0.21 7.89
CA ASP A 131 -3.89 -0.22 9.25
C ASP A 131 -2.43 0.11 9.59
N LEU A 132 -1.52 -0.05 8.63
CA LEU A 132 -0.08 0.14 8.79
C LEU A 132 0.43 1.22 7.83
N PHE A 133 1.37 2.04 8.31
CA PHE A 133 2.18 2.92 7.47
C PHE A 133 3.52 2.22 7.19
N VAL A 134 3.71 1.75 5.96
CA VAL A 134 4.82 0.82 5.64
C VAL A 134 5.88 1.50 4.79
N ILE A 135 7.13 1.44 5.25
CA ILE A 135 8.32 1.92 4.55
C ILE A 135 9.23 0.72 4.32
N ARG A 136 9.74 0.55 3.09
CA ARG A 136 10.57 -0.62 2.76
C ARG A 136 11.82 -0.24 1.98
N THR A 137 12.98 -0.64 2.48
CA THR A 137 14.29 -0.52 1.82
C THR A 137 15.04 -1.85 1.86
N ALA A 138 16.02 -2.06 0.98
CA ALA A 138 16.85 -3.26 1.05
C ALA A 138 17.67 -3.26 2.35
N GLY A 139 17.47 -4.26 3.21
CA GLY A 139 18.15 -4.35 4.50
C GLY A 139 17.70 -3.33 5.54
N GLN A 140 16.50 -2.74 5.40
CA GLN A 140 15.95 -1.75 6.34
C GLN A 140 16.90 -0.55 6.56
N VAL A 141 17.73 -0.23 5.55
CA VAL A 141 18.63 0.92 5.57
C VAL A 141 17.80 2.21 5.64
N VAL A 142 18.24 3.13 6.49
CA VAL A 142 17.62 4.45 6.70
C VAL A 142 18.47 5.51 6.02
N ASP A 143 17.90 6.16 5.02
CA ASP A 143 18.41 7.40 4.45
C ASP A 143 17.50 8.58 4.86
N GLU A 144 17.78 9.78 4.34
CA GLU A 144 17.00 10.99 4.64
C GLU A 144 15.52 10.86 4.23
N ALA A 145 15.23 10.15 3.13
CA ALA A 145 13.86 9.97 2.66
C ALA A 145 13.08 9.01 3.57
N VAL A 146 13.74 7.92 4.02
CA VAL A 146 13.18 6.98 4.99
C VAL A 146 12.94 7.67 6.33
N LEU A 147 13.93 8.42 6.82
CA LEU A 147 13.80 9.15 8.08
C LEU A 147 12.64 10.15 8.04
N GLY A 148 12.58 10.98 6.99
CA GLY A 148 11.47 11.92 6.79
C GLY A 148 10.12 11.21 6.68
N SER A 149 10.07 9.99 6.13
CA SER A 149 8.84 9.19 6.09
C SER A 149 8.43 8.68 7.48
N ILE A 150 9.39 8.24 8.30
CA ILE A 150 9.12 7.83 9.69
C ILE A 150 8.60 9.01 10.51
N GLU A 151 9.25 10.17 10.38
CA GLU A 151 8.83 11.42 11.03
C GLU A 151 7.44 11.86 10.59
N PHE A 152 7.13 11.78 9.28
CA PHE A 152 5.79 12.05 8.77
C PHE A 152 4.75 11.15 9.44
N GLY A 153 5.03 9.85 9.56
CA GLY A 153 4.16 8.94 10.29
C GLY A 153 3.90 9.42 11.72
N SER A 154 4.97 9.72 12.47
CA SER A 154 4.86 10.09 13.88
C SER A 154 4.16 11.44 14.10
N PHE A 155 4.48 12.47 13.30
CA PHE A 155 4.04 13.83 13.53
C PHE A 155 2.74 14.18 12.81
N GLU A 156 2.53 13.67 11.59
CA GLU A 156 1.36 14.02 10.78
C GLU A 156 0.22 13.00 10.92
N LEU A 157 0.53 11.70 10.97
CA LEU A 157 -0.50 10.65 11.12
C LEU A 157 -0.87 10.38 12.58
N LYS A 158 -0.04 10.82 13.54
CA LYS A 158 -0.34 10.86 14.98
C LYS A 158 -0.83 9.53 15.56
N PHE A 159 -0.24 8.41 15.13
CA PHE A 159 -0.48 7.14 15.82
C PHE A 159 0.00 7.23 17.28
N ARG A 160 -0.76 6.60 18.19
CA ARG A 160 -0.57 6.68 19.65
C ARG A 160 0.22 5.52 20.22
#